data_AF-A0A936BT42-F1
#
_entry.id   AF-A0A936BT42-F1
#
_cell.length_a   1.000
_cell.length_b   1.000
_cell.length_c   1.000
_cell.angle_alpha   90.00
_cell.angle_beta   90.00
_cell.angle_gamma   90.00
#
_symmetry.space_group_name_H-M   'P 1'
#
loop_
_entity.id
_entity.type
_entity.pdbx_description
1 polymer ?
#
loop_
_entity_poly.entity_id
_entity_poly.type
_entity_poly.pdbx_seq_one_letter_code
_entity_poly.pdbx_strand_id
1 'polypeptide(L)'
;MPPAPLSVTQLLQPAQAELARLGVRELLLFGSRARGDARPDSDWDFVVEFSAAPDFDRFMGVRQLLEDCLKGRVDLLSRSACPPRLWRAIEPELLHAA
;
A
#
# COMPACT_ATOMS: atom_id res chain seq x y z
N MET A 1 1.46 -11.89 14.72
CA MET A 1 2.64 -11.55 13.90
C MET A 1 2.15 -10.80 12.67
N PRO A 2 2.77 -9.68 12.30
CA PRO A 2 2.48 -9.08 11.00
C PRO A 2 2.80 -10.07 9.89
N PRO A 3 2.01 -10.10 8.80
CA PRO A 3 2.29 -10.97 7.68
C PRO A 3 3.64 -10.61 7.07
N ALA A 4 4.44 -11.63 6.75
CA ALA A 4 5.67 -11.43 6.00
C ALA A 4 5.36 -10.80 4.62
N PRO A 5 6.34 -10.20 3.93
CA PRO A 5 6.11 -9.53 2.64
C PRO A 5 5.56 -10.47 1.57
N LEU A 6 5.95 -11.75 1.62
CA LEU A 6 5.37 -12.79 0.76
C LEU A 6 3.87 -13.01 1.07
N SER A 7 3.48 -12.90 2.34
CA SER A 7 2.09 -13.02 2.76
C SER A 7 1.25 -11.82 2.32
N VAL A 8 1.77 -10.57 2.36
CA VAL A 8 0.96 -9.42 1.87
C VAL A 8 0.72 -9.52 0.37
N THR A 9 1.74 -9.91 -0.40
CA THR A 9 1.61 -10.11 -1.85
C THR A 9 0.56 -11.18 -2.15
N GLN A 10 0.53 -12.27 -1.37
CA GLN A 10 -0.49 -13.33 -1.48
C GLN A 10 -1.89 -12.85 -1.12
N LEU A 11 -2.04 -12.00 -0.10
CA LEU A 11 -3.33 -11.43 0.28
C LEU A 11 -3.88 -10.48 -0.80
N LEU A 12 -2.99 -9.81 -1.53
CA LEU A 12 -3.35 -8.87 -2.60
C LEU A 12 -3.41 -9.52 -3.99
N GLN A 13 -2.99 -10.78 -4.16
CA GLN A 13 -3.10 -11.51 -5.43
C GLN A 13 -4.50 -11.43 -6.07
N PRO A 14 -5.61 -11.64 -5.33
CA PRO A 14 -6.95 -11.53 -5.91
C PRO A 14 -7.31 -10.10 -6.36
N ALA A 15 -6.68 -9.10 -5.77
CA ALA A 15 -6.94 -7.68 -6.05
C ALA A 15 -6.10 -7.12 -7.20
N GLN A 16 -5.09 -7.87 -7.69
CA GLN A 16 -4.15 -7.42 -8.73
C GLN A 16 -4.84 -6.86 -9.98
N ALA A 17 -5.83 -7.58 -10.50
CA ALA A 17 -6.56 -7.16 -11.70
C ALA A 17 -7.33 -5.84 -11.47
N GLU A 18 -7.90 -5.68 -10.27
CA GLU A 18 -8.67 -4.49 -9.92
C GLU A 18 -7.76 -3.30 -9.61
N LEU A 19 -6.62 -3.51 -8.95
CA LEU A 19 -5.58 -2.51 -8.76
C LEU A 19 -5.08 -1.97 -10.11
N ALA A 20 -4.81 -2.87 -11.07
CA ALA A 20 -4.43 -2.49 -12.42
C ALA A 20 -5.55 -1.69 -13.12
N ARG A 21 -6.82 -2.09 -12.96
CA ARG A 21 -7.99 -1.37 -13.51
C ARG A 21 -8.13 0.04 -12.91
N LEU A 22 -7.77 0.22 -11.64
CA LEU A 22 -7.75 1.52 -10.95
C LEU A 22 -6.52 2.37 -11.34
N GLY A 23 -5.61 1.84 -12.17
CA GLY A 23 -4.45 2.55 -12.68
C GLY A 23 -3.23 2.49 -11.77
N VAL A 24 -3.22 1.58 -10.78
CA VAL A 24 -2.04 1.33 -9.94
C VAL A 24 -0.94 0.72 -10.81
N ARG A 25 0.23 1.34 -10.75
CA ARG A 25 1.46 0.87 -11.39
C ARG A 25 2.32 0.07 -10.42
N GLU A 26 2.39 0.53 -9.18
CA GLU A 26 3.20 -0.09 -8.13
C GLU A 26 2.57 0.20 -6.77
N LEU A 27 2.56 -0.81 -5.90
CA LEU A 27 2.15 -0.71 -4.51
C LEU A 27 3.27 -1.22 -3.59
N LEU A 28 3.70 -0.37 -2.67
CA LEU A 28 4.79 -0.65 -1.73
C LEU A 28 4.28 -0.56 -0.29
N LEU A 29 4.53 -1.59 0.51
CA LEU A 29 4.29 -1.59 1.94
C LEU A 29 5.44 -0.84 2.65
N PHE A 30 5.11 0.00 3.61
CA PHE A 30 6.08 0.61 4.52
C PHE A 30 5.60 0.52 5.97
N GLY A 31 6.26 1.25 6.87
CA GLY A 31 5.79 1.39 8.24
C GLY A 31 5.96 0.13 9.07
N SER A 32 5.10 0.00 10.07
CA SER A 32 5.32 -1.00 11.12
C SER A 32 5.23 -2.44 10.64
N ARG A 33 4.42 -2.67 9.61
CA ARG A 33 4.26 -3.99 8.98
C ARG A 33 5.45 -4.36 8.12
N ALA A 34 6.08 -3.39 7.47
CA ALA A 34 7.32 -3.62 6.73
C ALA A 34 8.52 -3.85 7.66
N ARG A 35 8.61 -3.13 8.78
CA ARG A 35 9.68 -3.29 9.78
C ARG A 35 9.53 -4.53 10.67
N GLY A 36 8.36 -5.15 10.69
CA GLY A 36 8.07 -6.32 11.54
C GLY A 36 7.76 -6.00 13.00
N ASP A 37 7.57 -4.72 13.35
CA ASP A 37 7.20 -4.24 14.69
C ASP A 37 5.68 -3.98 14.85
N ALA A 38 4.89 -4.31 13.84
CA ALA A 38 3.44 -4.15 13.84
C ALA A 38 2.72 -5.02 14.89
N ARG A 39 1.69 -4.42 15.50
CA ARG A 39 0.74 -5.07 16.40
C ARG A 39 -0.50 -5.53 15.63
N PRO A 40 -1.35 -6.39 16.21
CA PRO A 40 -2.58 -6.82 15.56
C PRO A 40 -3.54 -5.69 15.17
N ASP A 41 -3.51 -4.57 15.89
CA ASP A 41 -4.32 -3.37 15.68
C ASP A 41 -3.64 -2.30 14.81
N SER A 42 -2.41 -2.53 14.34
CA SER A 42 -1.68 -1.59 13.50
C SER A 42 -2.37 -1.38 12.14
N ASP A 43 -2.34 -0.14 11.66
CA ASP A 43 -2.79 0.19 10.30
C ASP A 43 -1.88 -0.45 9.23
N TRP A 44 -2.34 -0.41 7.99
CA TRP A 44 -1.58 -0.84 6.82
C TRP A 44 -1.10 0.37 6.02
N ASP A 45 0.19 0.62 6.08
CA ASP A 45 0.83 1.77 5.45
C ASP A 45 1.32 1.40 4.04
N PHE A 46 0.73 2.00 3.00
CA PHE A 46 1.13 1.77 1.60
C PHE A 46 1.50 3.04 0.85
N VAL A 47 2.54 2.97 0.03
CA VAL A 47 2.78 3.92 -1.04
C VAL A 47 2.22 3.35 -2.34
N VAL A 48 1.46 4.16 -3.05
CA VAL A 48 0.92 3.84 -4.37
C VAL A 48 1.51 4.75 -5.42
N GLU A 49 1.99 4.15 -6.51
CA GLU A 49 2.32 4.84 -7.75
C GLU A 49 1.24 4.52 -8.79
N PHE A 50 0.74 5.56 -9.46
CA PHE A 50 -0.24 5.41 -10.53
C PHE A 50 0.42 5.68 -11.88
N SER A 51 -0.05 4.99 -12.92
CA SER A 51 0.42 5.19 -14.30
C SER A 51 0.13 6.60 -14.84
N ALA A 52 -0.89 7.25 -14.30
CA ALA A 52 -1.27 8.64 -14.57
C ALA A 52 -1.81 9.27 -13.29
N ALA A 53 -1.90 10.60 -13.22
CA ALA A 53 -2.47 11.28 -12.05
C ALA A 53 -3.90 10.74 -11.78
N PRO A 54 -4.15 10.09 -10.64
CA PRO A 54 -5.48 9.58 -10.32
C PRO A 54 -6.40 10.74 -9.96
N ASP A 55 -7.70 10.56 -10.21
CA ASP A 55 -8.72 11.36 -9.54
C ASP A 55 -8.92 10.84 -8.11
N PHE A 56 -9.70 11.61 -7.32
CA PHE A 56 -9.99 11.25 -5.93
C PHE A 56 -10.68 9.89 -5.81
N ASP A 57 -11.59 9.57 -6.75
CA ASP A 57 -12.37 8.34 -6.73
C ASP A 57 -11.49 7.10 -6.96
N ARG A 58 -10.53 7.14 -7.88
CA ARG A 58 -9.55 6.05 -8.06
C ARG A 58 -8.67 5.89 -6.85
N PHE A 59 -8.18 6.99 -6.28
CA PHE A 59 -7.32 6.95 -5.10
C PHE A 59 -8.06 6.33 -3.90
N MET A 60 -9.30 6.74 -3.65
CA MET A 60 -10.15 6.15 -2.61
C MET A 60 -10.58 4.71 -2.95
N GLY A 61 -10.80 4.39 -4.23
CA GLY A 61 -11.11 3.04 -4.67
C GLY A 61 -9.98 2.05 -4.36
N VAL A 62 -8.72 2.45 -4.56
CA VAL A 62 -7.55 1.65 -4.18
C VAL A 62 -7.52 1.44 -2.68
N ARG A 63 -7.72 2.51 -1.89
CA ARG A 63 -7.76 2.41 -0.43
C ARG A 63 -8.84 1.41 0.03
N GLN A 64 -10.07 1.56 -0.44
CA GLN A 64 -11.19 0.68 -0.04
C GLN A 64 -10.92 -0.78 -0.43
N LEU A 65 -10.42 -1.01 -1.64
CA LEU A 65 -10.04 -2.35 -2.10
C LEU A 65 -9.00 -3.00 -1.17
N LEU A 66 -7.97 -2.24 -0.78
CA LEU A 66 -6.95 -2.74 0.15
C LEU A 66 -7.53 -3.02 1.54
N GLU A 67 -8.40 -2.16 2.07
CA GLU A 67 -9.07 -2.38 3.36
C GLU A 67 -9.94 -3.65 3.31
N ASP A 68 -10.66 -3.85 2.21
CA ASP A 68 -11.52 -5.02 2.00
C ASP A 68 -10.70 -6.33 1.90
N CYS A 69 -9.53 -6.30 1.27
CA CYS A 69 -8.64 -7.46 1.17
C CYS A 69 -7.93 -7.76 2.50
N LEU A 70 -7.46 -6.72 3.19
CA LEU A 70 -6.59 -6.86 4.36
C LEU A 70 -7.35 -6.89 5.68
N LYS A 71 -8.67 -6.63 5.65
CA LYS A 71 -9.57 -6.60 6.82
C LYS A 71 -9.05 -5.69 7.93
N GLY A 72 -8.51 -4.54 7.55
CA GLY A 72 -7.92 -3.56 8.45
C GLY A 72 -7.85 -2.18 7.81
N ARG A 73 -7.55 -1.16 8.62
CA ARG A 73 -7.40 0.21 8.15
C ARG A 73 -6.17 0.35 7.26
N VAL A 74 -6.31 1.14 6.19
CA VAL A 74 -5.23 1.41 5.24
C VAL A 74 -4.95 2.90 5.17
N ASP A 75 -3.70 3.26 5.40
CA ASP A 75 -3.15 4.57 5.12
C ASP A 75 -2.39 4.52 3.79
N LEU A 76 -2.91 5.26 2.82
CA LEU A 76 -2.42 5.27 1.44
C LEU A 76 -1.71 6.59 1.16
N LEU A 77 -0.47 6.53 0.70
CA LEU A 77 0.31 7.68 0.26
C LEU A 77 0.54 7.60 -1.25
N SER A 78 0.23 8.68 -1.97
CA SER A 78 0.62 8.79 -3.38
C SER A 78 2.10 9.11 -3.50
N ARG A 79 2.84 8.32 -4.30
CA ARG A 79 4.26 8.53 -4.60
C ARG A 79 4.54 9.95 -5.08
N SER A 80 3.68 10.50 -5.94
CA SER A 80 3.82 11.85 -6.49
C SER A 80 3.48 12.97 -5.50
N ALA A 81 2.65 12.68 -4.49
CA ALA A 81 2.28 13.65 -3.44
C ALA A 81 3.17 13.53 -2.18
N CYS A 82 4.05 12.54 -2.13
CA CYS A 82 4.91 12.28 -0.98
C CYS A 82 6.04 13.33 -0.87
N PRO A 83 6.13 14.10 0.23
CA PRO A 83 7.19 15.07 0.42
C PRO A 83 8.58 14.39 0.39
N PRO A 84 9.62 14.99 -0.21
CA PRO A 84 10.94 14.37 -0.33
C PRO A 84 11.56 13.95 1.01
N ARG A 85 11.27 14.69 2.09
CA ARG A 85 11.73 14.35 3.44
C ARG A 85 11.08 13.07 3.97
N LEU A 86 9.78 12.91 3.74
CA LEU A 86 9.04 11.72 4.13
C LEU A 86 9.51 10.51 3.30
N TRP A 87 9.67 10.70 1.98
CA TRP A 87 10.18 9.64 1.12
C TRP A 87 11.52 9.07 1.60
N ARG A 88 12.51 9.92 1.87
CA ARG A 88 13.83 9.48 2.36
C ARG A 88 13.77 8.71 3.68
N ALA A 89 12.75 8.96 4.49
CA ALA A 89 12.56 8.26 5.76
C ALA A 89 12.00 6.85 5.56
N ILE A 90 11.09 6.67 4.61
CA ILE A 90 10.39 5.40 4.37
C ILE A 90 11.06 4.53 3.29
N GLU A 91 11.83 5.13 2.38
CA GLU A 91 12.47 4.43 1.26
C GLU A 91 13.29 3.19 1.66
N PRO A 92 14.08 3.20 2.77
CA PRO A 92 14.86 2.04 3.18
C PRO A 92 14.02 0.85 3.66
N GLU A 93 12.76 1.06 4.03
CA GLU A 93 11.85 0.03 4.54
C GLU A 93 10.79 -0.41 3.52
N LEU A 94 10.83 0.08 2.28
CA LEU A 94 9.82 -0.25 1.27
C LEU A 94 9.91 -1.72 0.84
N LEU A 95 8.75 -2.38 0.83
CA LEU A 95 8.59 -3.76 0.38
C LEU A 95 7.52 -3.83 -0.70
N HIS A 96 7.80 -4.52 -1.80
CA HIS A 96 6.84 -4.67 -2.90
C HIS A 96 5.61 -5.48 -2.45
N ALA A 97 4.41 -5.00 -2.80
CA ALA A 97 3.14 -5.59 -2.39
C ALA A 97 2.20 -5.90 -3.56
N ALA A 98 2.16 -5.08 -4.61
CA ALA A 98 1.38 -5.34 -5.82
C ALA A 98 1.91 -4.60 -7.04
#